data_AF-A0A135T7R9-F1
#
_entry.id   AF-A0A135T7R9-F1
#
_cell.length_a   1.000
_cell.length_b   1.000
_cell.length_c   1.000
_cell.angle_alpha   90.00
_cell.angle_beta   90.00
_cell.angle_gamma   90.00
#
_symmetry.space_group_name_H-M   'P 1'
#
loop_
_entity.id
_entity.type
_entity.pdbx_description
1 polymer ?
#
loop_
_entity_poly.entity_id
_entity_poly.type
_entity_poly.pdbx_seq_one_letter_code
_entity_poly.pdbx_strand_id
1 'polypeptide(L)'
;MSGWNLALDNFVDAQWNDYDWYNKRGLRVEDSNRPSVFANEQGVVANRTTLLFQAREQTSSRGPPDYTTSRCGVTQKDVESRVRCSRDFFTSTTRQSCSVVAQRPSQKTHADENISQLSFTRVFRYVSRKSPQATNHFGSSYTSDISLNYLENPSSITMTGANTPPELASINPKDFGYRLAQLVNSYVFLSQAFSDAPSGSVDANATFEPNSTVGVDVETLVEVFHVPGLWMGLYILSCIVLLLGGMGSAIVTHFVHGPEILGYASTVVRDSKYMDISPSAGRMDGIDLARMLKNRRLRYGYTQMALEGTALVGVGSQDEVVRMKQKH
;
A
#
# COMPACT_ATOMS: atom_id res chain seq x y z
N MET A 1 41.16 -10.98 -16.36
CA MET A 1 40.73 -10.29 -17.61
C MET A 1 39.28 -10.65 -17.85
N SER A 2 38.44 -9.74 -18.35
CA SER A 2 37.04 -10.06 -18.68
C SER A 2 36.97 -11.08 -19.81
N GLY A 3 35.98 -11.98 -19.77
CA GLY A 3 35.79 -13.02 -20.79
C GLY A 3 35.30 -12.49 -22.14
N TRP A 4 34.81 -11.24 -22.18
CA TRP A 4 34.27 -10.60 -23.38
C TRP A 4 34.34 -9.08 -23.32
N ASN A 5 34.16 -8.44 -24.47
CA ASN A 5 34.21 -7.00 -24.68
C ASN A 5 33.11 -6.54 -25.64
N LEU A 6 32.79 -5.25 -25.55
CA LEU A 6 31.86 -4.55 -26.45
C LEU A 6 32.57 -3.36 -27.11
N ALA A 7 32.23 -3.09 -28.37
CA ALA A 7 32.58 -1.86 -29.06
C ALA A 7 31.38 -1.31 -29.85
N LEU A 8 31.33 0.01 -30.03
CA LEU A 8 30.35 0.70 -30.85
C LEU A 8 31.07 1.50 -31.94
N ASP A 9 30.41 1.62 -33.09
CA ASP A 9 30.90 2.39 -34.24
C ASP A 9 30.42 3.85 -34.25
N ASN A 10 29.34 4.15 -33.52
CA ASN A 10 28.70 5.45 -33.56
C ASN A 10 28.22 5.91 -32.17
N PHE A 11 28.30 7.23 -31.94
CA PHE A 11 27.84 7.92 -30.74
C PHE A 11 27.10 9.20 -31.12
N VAL A 12 26.30 9.75 -30.21
CA VAL A 12 25.78 11.11 -30.36
C VAL A 12 26.92 12.13 -30.27
N ASP A 13 26.71 13.31 -30.84
CA ASP A 13 27.68 14.41 -30.83
C ASP A 13 28.20 14.70 -29.41
N ALA A 14 29.50 15.00 -29.31
CA ALA A 14 30.18 15.27 -28.06
C ALA A 14 29.50 16.39 -27.23
N GLN A 15 28.84 17.35 -27.88
CA GLN A 15 28.09 18.42 -27.20
C GLN A 15 27.02 17.89 -26.24
N TRP A 16 26.38 16.75 -26.56
CA TRP A 16 25.34 16.15 -25.71
C TRP A 16 25.89 15.47 -24.46
N ASN A 17 27.22 15.37 -24.35
CA ASN A 17 27.92 14.92 -23.16
C ASN A 17 28.53 16.09 -22.36
N ASP A 18 28.42 17.33 -22.83
CA ASP A 18 29.03 18.52 -22.22
C ASP A 18 28.08 19.19 -21.21
N TYR A 19 28.47 19.21 -19.94
CA TYR A 19 27.68 19.82 -18.86
C TYR A 19 27.60 21.34 -18.96
N ASP A 20 28.63 22.00 -19.48
CA ASP A 20 28.59 23.44 -19.65
C ASP A 20 27.57 23.85 -20.72
N TRP A 21 27.39 23.01 -21.74
CA TRP A 21 26.36 23.20 -22.76
C TRP A 21 24.96 23.15 -22.14
N TYR A 22 24.67 22.18 -21.26
CA TYR A 22 23.38 22.08 -20.56
C TYR A 22 23.15 23.30 -19.65
N ASN A 23 24.15 23.64 -18.82
CA ASN A 23 24.07 24.77 -17.89
C ASN A 23 23.80 26.11 -18.60
N LYS A 24 24.49 26.38 -19.72
CA LYS A 24 24.32 27.61 -20.50
C LYS A 24 22.92 27.76 -21.10
N ARG A 25 22.19 26.67 -21.26
CA ARG A 25 20.82 26.64 -21.82
C ARG A 25 19.74 26.51 -20.74
N GLY A 26 20.12 26.52 -19.45
CA GLY A 26 19.18 26.32 -18.35
C GLY A 26 18.56 24.92 -18.31
N LEU A 27 19.20 23.93 -18.94
CA LEU A 27 18.78 22.53 -18.90
C LEU A 27 19.36 21.85 -17.65
N ARG A 28 18.65 20.86 -17.12
CA ARG A 28 19.12 20.12 -15.94
C ARG A 28 20.26 19.20 -16.38
N VAL A 29 21.40 19.28 -15.70
CA VAL A 29 22.55 18.38 -15.95
C VAL A 29 22.18 16.91 -15.73
N GLU A 30 21.19 16.65 -14.87
CA GLU A 30 20.64 15.32 -14.60
C GLU A 30 19.97 14.68 -15.82
N ASP A 31 19.49 15.48 -16.76
CA ASP A 31 18.88 15.01 -18.00
C ASP A 31 19.95 14.61 -19.04
N SER A 32 21.21 14.99 -18.83
CA SER A 32 22.31 14.60 -19.71
C SER A 32 22.46 13.07 -19.79
N ASN A 33 23.02 12.59 -20.89
CA ASN A 33 23.25 11.16 -21.12
C ASN A 33 21.96 10.30 -21.19
N ARG A 34 20.81 10.91 -21.51
CA ARG A 34 19.53 10.21 -21.67
C ARG A 34 18.95 10.47 -23.06
N PRO A 35 18.42 9.44 -23.74
CA PRO A 35 17.71 9.61 -25.01
C PRO A 35 16.55 10.59 -24.90
N SER A 36 15.87 10.67 -23.76
CA SER A 36 14.69 11.54 -23.56
C SER A 36 14.92 13.02 -23.88
N VAL A 37 16.16 13.51 -23.80
CA VAL A 37 16.52 14.88 -24.19
C VAL A 37 16.21 15.15 -25.66
N PHE A 38 16.31 14.12 -26.50
CA PHE A 38 16.07 14.21 -27.94
C PHE A 38 14.59 14.14 -28.32
N ALA A 39 13.67 13.92 -27.36
CA ALA A 39 12.24 13.76 -27.68
C ALA A 39 11.64 14.98 -28.39
N ASN A 40 12.13 16.19 -28.06
CA ASN A 40 11.63 17.44 -28.65
C ASN A 40 12.63 18.10 -29.61
N GLU A 41 13.79 17.49 -29.83
CA GLU A 41 14.86 18.07 -30.65
C GLU A 41 14.65 17.74 -32.13
N GLN A 42 14.72 18.76 -32.98
CA GLN A 42 14.55 18.61 -34.43
C GLN A 42 15.89 18.68 -35.15
N GLY A 43 16.04 17.91 -36.23
CA GLY A 43 17.25 17.94 -37.07
C GLY A 43 18.44 17.13 -36.54
N VAL A 44 18.23 16.29 -35.52
CA VAL A 44 19.26 15.37 -35.04
C VAL A 44 19.36 14.18 -35.99
N VAL A 45 20.49 14.06 -36.67
CA VAL A 45 20.78 12.93 -37.57
C VAL A 45 21.26 11.74 -36.73
N ALA A 46 20.36 10.78 -36.49
CA ALA A 46 20.67 9.57 -35.75
C ALA A 46 21.05 8.42 -36.71
N ASN A 47 22.34 8.25 -36.95
CA ASN A 47 22.83 7.12 -37.76
C ASN A 47 22.67 5.79 -37.01
N ARG A 48 22.36 4.73 -37.75
CA ARG A 48 22.25 3.38 -37.19
C ARG A 48 23.55 2.97 -36.52
N THR A 49 23.45 2.48 -35.28
CA THR A 49 24.59 2.07 -34.47
C THR A 49 24.80 0.55 -34.56
N THR A 50 26.05 0.12 -34.73
CA THR A 50 26.47 -1.30 -34.72
C THR A 50 27.28 -1.60 -33.47
N LEU A 51 26.79 -2.55 -32.67
CA LEU A 51 27.50 -3.13 -31.54
C LEU A 51 28.33 -4.33 -32.02
N LEU A 52 29.64 -4.28 -31.77
CA LEU A 52 30.52 -5.43 -31.87
C LEU A 52 30.63 -6.11 -30.50
N PHE A 53 30.25 -7.38 -30.45
CA PHE A 53 30.55 -8.27 -29.34
C PHE A 53 31.76 -9.12 -29.69
N GLN A 54 32.67 -9.30 -28.73
CA GLN A 54 33.80 -10.21 -28.85
C GLN A 54 33.99 -10.96 -27.54
N ALA A 55 33.90 -12.30 -27.58
CA ALA A 55 34.27 -13.17 -26.47
C ALA A 55 35.59 -13.87 -26.77
N ARG A 56 36.43 -14.00 -25.75
CA ARG A 56 37.66 -14.77 -25.81
C ARG A 56 37.34 -16.22 -25.46
N GLU A 57 37.76 -17.14 -26.30
CA GLU A 57 37.58 -18.58 -26.11
C GLU A 57 38.95 -19.26 -26.04
N GLN A 58 39.21 -20.02 -24.97
CA GLN A 58 40.48 -20.70 -24.78
C GLN A 58 40.30 -22.18 -25.15
N THR A 59 40.53 -22.51 -26.42
CA THR A 59 40.35 -23.87 -26.95
C THR A 59 41.49 -24.83 -26.61
N SER A 60 42.68 -24.30 -26.26
CA SER A 60 43.82 -25.11 -25.83
C SER A 60 44.70 -24.39 -24.80
N SER A 61 45.35 -25.14 -23.91
CA SER A 61 46.22 -24.57 -22.85
C SER A 61 47.53 -23.96 -23.38
N ARG A 62 47.95 -24.29 -24.61
CA ARG A 62 49.24 -23.88 -25.18
C ARG A 62 49.14 -23.08 -26.49
N GLY A 63 47.94 -22.96 -27.06
CA GLY A 63 47.68 -22.19 -28.28
C GLY A 63 47.23 -20.75 -27.99
N PRO A 64 47.29 -19.87 -29.01
CA PRO A 64 46.67 -18.55 -28.91
C PRO A 64 45.17 -18.69 -28.65
N PRO A 65 44.55 -17.74 -27.94
CA PRO A 65 43.11 -17.75 -27.73
C PRO A 65 42.38 -17.54 -29.05
N ASP A 66 41.24 -18.20 -29.20
CA ASP A 66 40.28 -17.95 -30.27
C ASP A 66 39.29 -16.86 -29.84
N TYR A 67 38.60 -16.26 -30.80
CA TYR A 67 37.63 -15.19 -30.55
C TYR A 67 36.34 -15.41 -31.32
N THR A 68 35.24 -15.55 -30.57
CA THR A 68 33.90 -15.49 -31.16
C THR A 68 33.45 -14.04 -31.23
N THR A 69 33.02 -13.59 -32.42
CA THR A 69 32.55 -12.21 -32.64
C THR A 69 31.15 -12.18 -33.23
N SER A 70 30.39 -11.14 -32.87
CA SER A 70 29.05 -10.89 -33.43
C SER A 70 28.84 -9.39 -33.63
N ARG A 71 28.09 -9.04 -34.68
CA ARG A 71 27.71 -7.65 -34.99
C ARG A 71 26.20 -7.51 -34.90
N CYS A 72 25.74 -6.65 -34.01
CA CYS A 72 24.32 -6.42 -33.76
C CYS A 72 23.95 -4.97 -34.06
N GLY A 73 22.81 -4.75 -34.71
CA GLY A 73 22.24 -3.40 -34.81
C GLY A 73 21.63 -3.00 -33.47
N VAL A 74 21.95 -1.80 -32.99
CA VAL A 74 21.40 -1.25 -31.74
C VAL A 74 20.27 -0.29 -32.07
N THR A 75 19.12 -0.52 -31.45
CA THR A 75 17.98 0.40 -31.47
C THR A 75 17.34 0.46 -30.09
N GLN A 76 16.70 1.59 -29.80
CA GLN A 76 15.88 1.78 -28.63
C GLN A 76 14.40 1.76 -29.03
N LYS A 77 13.61 0.97 -28.31
CA LYS A 77 12.17 0.84 -28.51
C LYS A 77 11.47 1.22 -27.23
N ASP A 78 10.70 2.29 -27.28
CA ASP A 78 9.89 2.73 -26.16
C ASP A 78 8.55 2.00 -26.14
N VAL A 79 8.21 1.44 -24.98
CA VAL A 79 7.06 0.54 -24.82
C VAL A 79 6.27 0.94 -23.58
N GLU A 80 4.95 0.78 -23.67
CA GLU A 80 4.03 0.92 -22.55
C GLU A 80 3.62 -0.48 -22.09
N SER A 81 3.89 -0.77 -20.82
CA SER A 81 3.64 -2.08 -20.21
C SER A 81 2.60 -1.96 -19.09
N ARG A 82 1.59 -2.83 -19.11
CA ARG A 82 0.66 -3.05 -18.01
C ARG A 82 1.22 -4.15 -17.11
N VAL A 83 1.61 -3.79 -15.89
CA VAL A 83 2.20 -4.72 -14.92
C VAL A 83 1.17 -5.01 -13.82
N ARG A 84 0.98 -6.30 -13.51
CA ARG A 84 0.20 -6.75 -12.35
C ARG A 84 1.16 -7.23 -11.28
N CYS A 85 1.13 -6.58 -10.13
CA CYS A 85 1.85 -7.03 -8.96
C CYS A 85 0.88 -7.58 -7.91
N SER A 86 1.19 -8.75 -7.36
CA SER A 86 0.52 -9.30 -6.18
C SER A 86 1.51 -9.47 -5.05
N ARG A 87 1.03 -9.26 -3.82
CA ARG A 87 1.74 -9.55 -2.59
C ARG A 87 0.76 -10.24 -1.64
N ASP A 88 1.20 -11.30 -0.99
CA ASP A 88 0.41 -11.94 0.05
C ASP A 88 0.57 -11.14 1.35
N PHE A 89 -0.53 -10.52 1.80
CA PHE A 89 -0.54 -9.63 2.96
C PHE A 89 -0.47 -10.40 4.29
N PHE A 90 -0.77 -11.71 4.30
CA PHE A 90 -0.79 -12.51 5.52
C PHE A 90 0.59 -13.00 5.94
N THR A 91 1.55 -12.98 5.01
CA THR A 91 2.93 -13.39 5.24
C THR A 91 3.84 -12.21 4.90
N SER A 92 4.16 -11.38 5.90
CA SER A 92 4.96 -10.15 5.74
C SER A 92 6.34 -10.34 5.08
N THR A 93 6.79 -11.59 4.96
CA THR A 93 8.03 -12.03 4.31
C THR A 93 7.89 -12.43 2.84
N THR A 94 6.69 -12.47 2.26
CA THR A 94 6.55 -12.89 0.86
C THR A 94 6.99 -11.81 -0.12
N ARG A 95 7.82 -12.24 -1.06
CA ARG A 95 8.35 -11.44 -2.16
C ARG A 95 7.19 -10.99 -3.05
N GLN A 96 7.14 -9.70 -3.37
CA GLN A 96 6.17 -9.17 -4.34
C GLN A 96 6.38 -9.85 -5.70
N SER A 97 5.31 -10.42 -6.25
CA SER A 97 5.31 -11.07 -7.56
C SER A 97 4.73 -10.10 -8.57
N CYS A 98 5.55 -9.61 -9.50
CA CYS A 98 5.14 -8.71 -10.57
C CYS A 98 5.28 -9.41 -11.93
N SER A 99 4.24 -9.31 -12.75
CA SER A 99 4.25 -9.82 -14.13
C SER A 99 3.66 -8.81 -15.10
N VAL A 100 4.24 -8.75 -16.31
CA VAL A 100 3.68 -7.95 -17.41
C VAL A 100 2.47 -8.69 -17.96
N VAL A 101 1.30 -8.04 -17.96
CA VAL A 101 0.03 -8.60 -18.44
C VAL A 101 -0.25 -8.20 -19.88
N ALA A 102 0.15 -6.99 -20.28
CA ALA A 102 0.01 -6.49 -21.64
C ALA A 102 1.12 -5.49 -21.95
N GLN A 103 1.47 -5.35 -23.23
CA GLN A 103 2.50 -4.42 -23.69
C GLN A 103 2.13 -3.88 -25.07
N ARG A 104 2.46 -2.61 -25.34
CA ARG A 104 2.31 -1.97 -26.65
C ARG A 104 3.46 -0.98 -26.93
N PRO A 105 3.72 -0.61 -28.20
CA PRO A 105 4.60 0.52 -28.51
C PRO A 105 4.10 1.80 -27.85
N SER A 106 5.01 2.62 -27.33
CA SER A 106 4.62 3.87 -26.66
C SER A 106 3.95 4.83 -27.64
N GLN A 107 2.96 5.57 -27.16
CA GLN A 107 2.30 6.64 -27.90
C GLN A 107 2.82 8.03 -27.50
N LYS A 108 3.74 8.10 -26.53
CA LYS A 108 4.36 9.36 -26.09
C LYS A 108 5.45 9.78 -27.05
N THR A 109 5.69 11.08 -27.16
CA THR A 109 6.84 11.61 -27.88
C THR A 109 8.12 11.08 -27.23
N HIS A 110 8.99 10.49 -28.06
CA HIS A 110 10.27 9.92 -27.65
C HIS A 110 11.34 10.23 -28.70
N ALA A 111 12.60 9.98 -28.37
CA ALA A 111 13.71 10.16 -29.27
C ALA A 111 13.62 9.23 -30.50
N ASP A 112 14.40 9.54 -31.52
CA ASP A 112 14.62 8.63 -32.65
C ASP A 112 15.13 7.26 -32.14
N GLU A 113 14.59 6.17 -32.67
CA GLU A 113 14.92 4.80 -32.25
C GLU A 113 16.40 4.43 -32.45
N ASN A 114 17.13 5.16 -33.30
CA ASN A 114 18.56 4.99 -33.49
C ASN A 114 19.40 5.64 -32.37
N ILE A 115 18.80 6.48 -31.53
CA ILE A 115 19.42 7.05 -30.33
C ILE A 115 19.06 6.17 -29.14
N SER A 116 20.02 5.34 -28.72
CA SER A 116 19.87 4.47 -27.56
C SER A 116 20.61 5.00 -26.34
N GLN A 117 20.33 4.43 -25.17
CA GLN A 117 21.16 4.62 -23.97
C GLN A 117 22.66 4.38 -24.23
N LEU A 118 23.01 3.49 -25.16
CA LEU A 118 24.40 3.18 -25.49
C LEU A 118 25.05 4.23 -26.42
N SER A 119 24.26 5.09 -27.04
CA SER A 119 24.75 6.13 -27.95
C SER A 119 25.50 7.25 -27.20
N PHE A 120 25.44 7.27 -25.85
CA PHE A 120 26.17 8.21 -25.01
C PHE A 120 27.50 7.62 -24.56
N THR A 121 28.59 8.31 -24.88
CA THR A 121 29.97 7.85 -24.61
C THR A 121 30.22 7.53 -23.14
N ARG A 122 29.67 8.34 -22.22
CA ARG A 122 29.79 8.12 -20.78
C ARG A 122 29.09 6.84 -20.35
N VAL A 123 27.85 6.63 -20.78
CA VAL A 123 27.06 5.42 -20.47
C VAL A 123 27.78 4.19 -21.03
N PHE A 124 28.15 4.22 -22.30
CA PHE A 124 28.83 3.11 -22.95
C PHE A 124 30.19 2.78 -22.32
N ARG A 125 30.94 3.79 -21.84
CA ARG A 125 32.19 3.56 -21.11
C ARG A 125 31.99 2.72 -19.85
N TYR A 126 30.88 2.92 -19.13
CA TYR A 126 30.57 2.09 -17.97
C TYR A 126 30.07 0.71 -18.39
N VAL A 127 29.14 0.64 -19.34
CA VAL A 127 28.62 -0.64 -19.85
C VAL A 127 29.76 -1.52 -20.36
N SER A 128 30.55 -1.05 -21.32
CA SER A 128 31.63 -1.84 -21.93
C SER A 128 32.72 -2.28 -20.95
N ARG A 129 33.04 -1.46 -19.94
CA ARG A 129 34.10 -1.77 -18.96
C ARG A 129 33.63 -2.62 -17.79
N LYS A 130 32.40 -2.40 -17.31
CA LYS A 130 31.92 -2.93 -16.03
C LYS A 130 30.90 -4.04 -16.20
N SER A 131 30.11 -4.08 -17.28
CA SER A 131 29.18 -5.19 -17.51
C SER A 131 29.89 -6.55 -17.63
N PRO A 132 31.05 -6.67 -18.32
CA PRO A 132 31.77 -7.94 -18.40
C PRO A 132 32.46 -8.35 -17.09
N GLN A 133 32.39 -7.50 -16.06
CA GLN A 133 32.96 -7.74 -14.73
C GLN A 133 31.87 -7.84 -13.65
N ALA A 134 30.59 -7.68 -14.01
CA ALA A 134 29.51 -7.51 -13.06
C ALA A 134 29.26 -8.75 -12.18
N THR A 135 29.56 -9.94 -12.71
CA THR A 135 29.40 -11.22 -12.01
C THR A 135 30.54 -11.52 -11.05
N ASN A 136 31.65 -10.76 -11.14
CA ASN A 136 32.91 -11.00 -10.43
C ASN A 136 33.41 -12.47 -10.54
N HIS A 137 32.93 -13.21 -11.54
CA HIS A 137 33.32 -14.58 -11.79
C HIS A 137 34.45 -14.57 -12.82
N PHE A 138 35.69 -14.56 -12.33
CA PHE A 138 36.84 -14.64 -13.21
C PHE A 138 36.85 -16.03 -13.85
N GLY A 139 36.49 -16.09 -15.13
CA GLY A 139 36.63 -17.30 -15.91
C GLY A 139 38.05 -17.83 -15.80
N SER A 140 38.18 -19.09 -15.40
CA SER A 140 39.45 -19.82 -15.45
C SER A 140 39.63 -20.42 -16.85
N SER A 141 40.74 -21.11 -17.11
CA SER A 141 40.90 -21.88 -18.36
C SER A 141 39.83 -22.95 -18.57
N TYR A 142 39.00 -23.25 -17.56
CA TYR A 142 38.01 -24.33 -17.56
C TYR A 142 36.59 -23.86 -17.22
N THR A 143 36.41 -22.59 -16.82
CA THR A 143 35.11 -22.04 -16.42
C THR A 143 34.87 -20.73 -17.13
N SER A 144 33.69 -20.59 -17.74
CA SER A 144 33.30 -19.35 -18.41
C SER A 144 32.54 -18.43 -17.48
N ASP A 145 32.55 -17.14 -17.80
CA ASP A 145 31.77 -16.14 -17.08
C ASP A 145 30.27 -16.49 -17.15
N ILE A 146 29.54 -16.30 -16.04
CA ILE A 146 28.09 -16.56 -15.95
C ILE A 146 27.32 -15.83 -17.07
N SER A 147 27.79 -14.65 -17.47
CA SER A 147 27.22 -13.90 -18.59
C SER A 147 27.40 -14.60 -19.94
N LEU A 148 28.51 -15.31 -20.18
CA LEU A 148 28.70 -16.10 -21.39
C LEU A 148 27.84 -17.36 -21.39
N ASN A 149 27.72 -18.03 -20.24
CA ASN A 149 26.81 -19.18 -20.09
C ASN A 149 25.35 -18.76 -20.31
N TYR A 150 24.95 -17.56 -19.87
CA TYR A 150 23.63 -17.00 -20.13
C TYR A 150 23.36 -16.79 -21.63
N LEU A 151 24.38 -16.33 -22.40
CA LEU A 151 24.26 -16.15 -23.84
C LEU A 151 24.01 -17.48 -24.55
N GLU A 152 24.65 -18.57 -24.11
CA GLU A 152 24.42 -19.93 -24.62
C GLU A 152 23.06 -20.50 -24.19
N ASN A 153 22.73 -20.41 -22.91
CA ASN A 153 21.44 -20.85 -22.38
C ASN A 153 21.09 -20.11 -21.08
N PRO A 154 19.97 -19.35 -21.05
CA PRO A 154 19.58 -18.59 -19.86
C PRO A 154 18.98 -19.45 -18.73
N SER A 155 19.01 -20.78 -18.84
CA SER A 155 18.58 -21.66 -17.75
C SER A 155 19.49 -21.53 -16.53
N SER A 156 18.91 -21.55 -15.32
CA SER A 156 19.69 -21.45 -14.08
C SER A 156 20.75 -22.53 -13.96
N ILE A 157 20.44 -23.76 -14.42
CA ILE A 157 21.35 -24.91 -14.40
C ILE A 157 22.60 -24.63 -15.25
N THR A 158 22.43 -24.13 -16.48
CA THR A 158 23.57 -23.78 -17.34
C THR A 158 24.35 -22.60 -16.79
N MET A 159 23.66 -21.57 -16.31
CA MET A 159 24.31 -20.36 -15.79
C MET A 159 25.23 -20.64 -14.60
N THR A 160 24.83 -21.50 -13.66
CA THR A 160 25.57 -21.75 -12.41
C THR A 160 26.36 -23.06 -12.39
N GLY A 161 26.04 -24.00 -13.28
CA GLY A 161 26.56 -25.37 -13.25
C GLY A 161 27.36 -25.78 -14.49
N ALA A 162 27.60 -24.88 -15.45
CA ALA A 162 28.41 -25.19 -16.63
C ALA A 162 29.88 -25.43 -16.24
N ASN A 163 30.37 -26.63 -16.56
CA ASN A 163 31.76 -27.05 -16.35
C ASN A 163 32.59 -27.01 -17.64
N THR A 164 31.98 -26.56 -18.74
CA THR A 164 32.60 -26.44 -20.06
C THR A 164 32.42 -25.01 -20.58
N PRO A 165 33.35 -24.50 -21.40
CA PRO A 165 33.14 -23.25 -22.12
C PRO A 165 31.88 -23.31 -23.01
N PRO A 166 31.13 -22.21 -23.14
CA PRO A 166 29.93 -22.15 -23.96
C PRO A 166 30.28 -22.09 -25.43
N GLU A 167 29.56 -22.84 -26.26
CA GLU A 167 29.77 -22.86 -27.71
C GLU A 167 29.00 -21.74 -28.39
N LEU A 168 29.51 -20.50 -28.27
CA LEU A 168 28.79 -19.31 -28.71
C LEU A 168 28.53 -19.26 -30.23
N ALA A 169 29.39 -19.90 -31.02
CA ALA A 169 29.27 -19.95 -32.48
C ALA A 169 28.11 -20.82 -32.97
N SER A 170 27.60 -21.75 -32.14
CA SER A 170 26.50 -22.64 -32.51
C SER A 170 25.11 -22.00 -32.29
N ILE A 171 25.05 -20.87 -31.59
CA ILE A 171 23.80 -20.20 -31.22
C ILE A 171 23.20 -19.52 -32.45
N ASN A 172 21.88 -19.62 -32.61
CA ASN A 172 21.16 -18.87 -33.63
C ASN A 172 21.43 -17.36 -33.46
N PRO A 173 21.84 -16.63 -34.51
CA PRO A 173 22.15 -15.20 -34.41
C PRO A 173 21.03 -14.34 -33.80
N LYS A 174 19.77 -14.71 -34.04
CA LYS A 174 18.61 -14.00 -33.50
C LYS A 174 18.49 -14.19 -31.98
N ASP A 175 18.65 -15.42 -31.51
CA ASP A 175 18.58 -15.75 -30.09
C ASP A 175 19.77 -15.15 -29.33
N PHE A 176 20.97 -15.20 -29.93
CA PHE A 176 22.15 -14.52 -29.40
C PHE A 176 21.88 -13.02 -29.23
N GLY A 177 21.31 -12.37 -30.25
CA GLY A 177 20.95 -10.95 -30.21
C GLY A 177 19.95 -10.62 -29.11
N TYR A 178 18.90 -11.43 -28.93
CA TYR A 178 17.92 -11.22 -27.87
C TYR A 178 18.52 -11.38 -26.48
N ARG A 179 19.35 -12.40 -26.26
CA ARG A 179 19.99 -12.66 -24.96
C ARG A 179 21.02 -11.58 -24.65
N LEU A 180 21.82 -11.15 -25.63
CA LEU A 180 22.73 -10.03 -25.46
C LEU A 180 21.99 -8.74 -25.13
N ALA A 181 20.88 -8.46 -25.82
CA ALA A 181 20.03 -7.31 -25.51
C ALA A 181 19.47 -7.39 -24.08
N GLN A 182 18.98 -8.55 -23.65
CA GLN A 182 18.50 -8.76 -22.28
C GLN A 182 19.61 -8.55 -21.24
N LEU A 183 20.80 -9.08 -21.48
CA LEU A 183 21.97 -8.93 -20.60
C LEU A 183 22.38 -7.45 -20.46
N VAL A 184 22.53 -6.75 -21.58
CA VAL A 184 22.94 -5.33 -21.60
C VAL A 184 21.87 -4.44 -20.99
N ASN A 185 20.59 -4.64 -21.35
CA ASN A 185 19.48 -3.87 -20.80
C ASN A 185 19.36 -4.09 -19.29
N SER A 186 19.48 -5.33 -18.81
CA SER A 186 19.45 -5.63 -17.38
C SER A 186 20.56 -4.89 -16.64
N TYR A 187 21.78 -4.87 -17.19
CA TYR A 187 22.89 -4.13 -16.59
C TYR A 187 22.62 -2.62 -16.53
N VAL A 188 22.14 -2.03 -17.63
CA VAL A 188 21.83 -0.60 -17.72
C VAL A 188 20.70 -0.22 -16.74
N PHE A 189 19.60 -0.96 -16.72
CA PHE A 189 18.46 -0.68 -15.84
C PHE A 189 18.80 -0.89 -14.36
N LEU A 190 19.51 -1.96 -14.01
CA LEU A 190 19.96 -2.19 -12.63
C LEU A 190 20.94 -1.10 -12.15
N SER A 191 21.80 -0.60 -13.03
CA SER A 191 22.75 0.47 -12.68
C SER A 191 22.03 1.81 -12.45
N GLN A 192 20.94 2.08 -13.17
CA GLN A 192 20.08 3.23 -12.92
C GLN A 192 19.30 3.05 -11.61
N ALA A 193 18.68 1.88 -11.40
CA ALA A 193 17.96 1.56 -10.18
C ALA A 193 18.87 1.59 -8.94
N PHE A 194 20.16 1.26 -9.04
CA PHE A 194 21.09 1.39 -7.92
C PHE A 194 21.34 2.84 -7.50
N SER A 195 21.13 3.81 -8.40
CA SER A 195 21.17 5.24 -8.02
C SER A 195 19.88 5.66 -7.30
N ASP A 196 18.77 4.97 -7.57
CA ASP A 196 17.46 5.17 -6.93
C ASP A 196 17.27 4.30 -5.66
N ALA A 197 18.08 3.25 -5.48
CA ALA A 197 18.04 2.32 -4.36
C ALA A 197 18.69 2.79 -3.02
N PRO A 198 19.66 3.73 -2.96
CA PRO A 198 20.24 4.15 -1.68
C PRO A 198 19.31 5.12 -0.94
N SER A 199 18.22 5.58 -1.57
CA SER A 199 17.14 6.28 -0.86
C SER A 199 16.19 5.32 -0.15
N GLY A 200 16.61 4.07 0.08
CA GLY A 200 15.98 3.09 0.96
C GLY A 200 15.92 3.57 2.41
N SER A 201 15.18 4.65 2.66
CA SER A 201 14.36 4.71 3.85
C SER A 201 13.34 3.59 3.72
N VAL A 202 13.22 2.80 4.78
CA VAL A 202 12.14 1.83 4.99
C VAL A 202 10.82 2.54 5.33
N ASP A 203 10.76 3.87 5.15
CA ASP A 203 9.54 4.66 5.28
C ASP A 203 8.51 4.24 4.24
N ALA A 204 7.31 3.94 4.72
CA ALA A 204 6.12 3.77 3.90
C ALA A 204 5.77 5.04 3.07
N ASN A 205 6.41 6.17 3.36
CA ASN A 205 6.18 7.47 2.74
C ASN A 205 7.36 7.97 1.87
N ALA A 206 8.33 7.10 1.56
CA ALA A 206 9.44 7.46 0.69
C ALA A 206 8.92 7.74 -0.74
N THR A 207 9.01 9.00 -1.16
CA THR A 207 8.75 9.40 -2.55
C THR A 207 9.97 9.10 -3.39
N PHE A 208 9.92 8.01 -4.16
CA PHE A 208 10.88 7.73 -5.21
C PHE A 208 10.53 8.64 -6.39
N GLU A 209 11.40 9.59 -6.77
CA GLU A 209 11.27 10.26 -8.06
C GLU A 209 11.66 9.26 -9.14
N PRO A 210 10.71 8.76 -9.96
CA PRO A 210 10.99 7.67 -10.86
C PRO A 210 11.59 8.25 -12.14
N ASN A 211 12.91 8.38 -12.18
CA ASN A 211 13.60 8.99 -13.32
C ASN A 211 14.00 7.97 -14.40
N SER A 212 13.77 6.67 -14.16
CA SER A 212 14.08 5.59 -15.12
C SER A 212 12.83 4.93 -15.74
N THR A 213 11.64 5.16 -15.17
CA THR A 213 10.35 4.71 -15.71
C THR A 213 9.32 5.80 -15.42
N VAL A 214 8.63 6.32 -16.44
CA VAL A 214 7.59 7.34 -16.22
C VAL A 214 6.61 6.84 -15.17
N GLY A 215 6.20 7.74 -14.25
CA GLY A 215 5.20 7.44 -13.23
C GLY A 215 3.99 6.73 -13.84
N VAL A 216 3.70 5.54 -13.32
CA VAL A 216 2.58 4.72 -13.78
C VAL A 216 1.37 5.07 -12.93
N ASP A 217 0.20 5.16 -13.56
CA ASP A 217 -1.06 5.22 -12.83
C ASP A 217 -1.25 3.88 -12.12
N VAL A 218 -1.00 3.86 -10.81
CA VAL A 218 -1.23 2.70 -9.98
C VAL A 218 -2.71 2.65 -9.66
N GLU A 219 -3.47 1.86 -10.41
CA GLU A 219 -4.82 1.49 -10.03
C GLU A 219 -4.76 0.52 -8.84
N THR A 220 -4.75 1.06 -7.62
CA THR A 220 -5.01 0.25 -6.44
C THR A 220 -6.52 0.00 -6.37
N LEU A 221 -6.91 -1.27 -6.41
CA LEU A 221 -8.26 -1.68 -6.06
C LEU A 221 -8.48 -1.38 -4.57
N VAL A 222 -8.95 -0.17 -4.27
CA VAL A 222 -9.39 0.20 -2.93
C VAL A 222 -10.76 -0.43 -2.73
N GLU A 223 -10.85 -1.33 -1.77
CA GLU A 223 -12.13 -1.90 -1.35
C GLU A 223 -12.92 -0.80 -0.61
N VAL A 224 -13.77 -0.09 -1.34
CA VAL A 224 -14.64 0.94 -0.78
C VAL A 224 -15.87 0.25 -0.19
N PHE A 225 -15.91 0.15 1.14
CA PHE A 225 -17.09 -0.33 1.86
C PHE A 225 -18.22 0.69 1.72
N HIS A 226 -19.19 0.41 0.85
CA HIS A 226 -20.40 1.21 0.70
C HIS A 226 -21.37 0.91 1.84
N VAL A 227 -21.45 1.81 2.83
CA VAL A 227 -22.54 1.77 3.82
C VAL A 227 -23.77 2.46 3.22
N PRO A 228 -24.93 1.79 3.09
CA PRO A 228 -26.12 2.40 2.51
C PRO A 228 -26.61 3.53 3.42
N GLY A 229 -26.82 4.72 2.85
CA GLY A 229 -27.24 5.91 3.60
C GLY A 229 -28.55 5.74 4.38
N LEU A 230 -29.44 4.85 3.91
CA LEU A 230 -30.68 4.49 4.62
C LEU A 230 -30.41 3.90 6.01
N TRP A 231 -29.46 2.97 6.12
CA TRP A 231 -29.13 2.31 7.39
C TRP A 231 -28.44 3.27 8.36
N MET A 232 -27.58 4.15 7.85
CA MET A 232 -27.00 5.23 8.65
C MET A 232 -28.06 6.20 9.18
N GLY A 233 -29.04 6.56 8.34
CA GLY A 233 -30.16 7.40 8.74
C GLY A 233 -31.02 6.77 9.84
N LEU A 234 -31.34 5.48 9.71
CA LEU A 234 -32.09 4.72 10.72
C LEU A 234 -31.32 4.63 12.06
N TYR A 235 -30.00 4.42 12.00
CA TYR A 235 -29.15 4.40 13.19
C TYR A 235 -29.16 5.74 13.92
N ILE A 236 -28.94 6.84 13.19
CA ILE A 236 -28.95 8.20 13.77
C ILE A 236 -30.33 8.51 14.37
N LEU A 237 -31.41 8.16 13.68
CA LEU A 237 -32.78 8.36 14.19
C LEU A 237 -33.01 7.58 15.49
N SER A 238 -32.54 6.33 15.58
CA SER A 238 -32.62 5.54 16.81
C SER A 238 -31.85 6.18 17.95
N CYS A 239 -30.63 6.67 17.71
CA CYS A 239 -29.84 7.38 18.71
C CYS A 239 -30.56 8.64 19.23
N ILE A 240 -31.21 9.42 18.35
CA ILE A 240 -31.97 10.62 18.74
C ILE A 240 -33.17 10.24 19.62
N VAL A 241 -33.93 9.21 19.24
CA VAL A 241 -35.08 8.75 20.02
C VAL A 241 -34.65 8.29 21.42
N LEU A 242 -33.56 7.54 21.52
CA LEU A 242 -33.01 7.11 22.81
C LEU A 242 -32.52 8.28 23.66
N LEU A 243 -31.87 9.28 23.06
CA LEU A 243 -31.44 10.50 23.75
C LEU A 243 -32.63 11.30 24.29
N LEU A 244 -33.68 11.50 23.48
CA LEU A 244 -34.89 12.20 23.90
C LEU A 244 -35.63 11.43 25.01
N GLY A 245 -35.68 10.11 24.91
CA GLY A 245 -36.22 9.25 25.96
C GLY A 245 -35.46 9.41 27.28
N GLY A 246 -34.13 9.36 27.24
CA GLY A 246 -33.28 9.56 28.42
C GLY A 246 -33.41 10.94 29.04
N MET A 247 -33.46 12.01 28.22
CA MET A 247 -33.72 13.37 28.69
C MET A 247 -35.11 13.47 29.36
N GLY A 248 -36.14 12.89 28.75
CA GLY A 248 -37.48 12.85 29.32
C GLY A 248 -37.52 12.17 30.68
N SER A 249 -36.86 11.02 30.82
CA SER A 249 -36.74 10.32 32.10
C SER A 249 -36.06 11.18 33.16
N ALA A 250 -34.93 11.81 32.84
CA ALA A 250 -34.21 12.68 33.79
C ALA A 250 -35.05 13.88 34.26
N ILE A 251 -35.80 14.50 33.34
CA ILE A 251 -36.69 15.61 33.66
C ILE A 251 -37.81 15.16 34.61
N VAL A 252 -38.45 14.02 34.33
CA VAL A 252 -39.50 13.48 35.21
C VAL A 252 -38.94 13.18 36.60
N THR A 253 -37.76 12.57 36.70
CA THR A 253 -37.10 12.30 37.99
C THR A 253 -36.82 13.60 38.76
N HIS A 254 -36.42 14.67 38.09
CA HIS A 254 -36.16 15.95 38.76
C HIS A 254 -37.44 16.64 39.28
N PHE A 255 -38.58 16.44 38.62
CA PHE A 255 -39.84 17.03 39.07
C PHE A 255 -40.55 16.21 40.15
N VAL A 256 -40.28 14.90 40.25
CA VAL A 256 -40.85 14.04 41.30
C VAL A 256 -40.00 14.14 42.57
N HIS A 257 -40.23 15.19 43.37
CA HIS A 257 -39.73 15.29 44.74
C HIS A 257 -40.60 14.46 45.70
N GLY A 258 -40.64 13.14 45.49
CA GLY A 258 -41.27 12.19 46.39
C GLY A 258 -40.33 11.00 46.64
N PRO A 259 -40.34 10.38 47.84
CA PRO A 259 -39.60 9.15 48.06
C PRO A 259 -40.04 8.11 47.01
N GLU A 260 -39.09 7.36 46.43
CA GLU A 260 -39.39 6.34 45.42
C GLU A 260 -40.16 5.16 46.05
N ILE A 261 -41.46 5.31 46.21
CA ILE A 261 -42.35 4.27 46.76
C ILE A 261 -43.13 3.54 45.67
N LEU A 262 -42.99 3.89 44.39
CA LEU A 262 -43.84 3.33 43.33
C LEU A 262 -43.67 1.81 43.14
N GLY A 263 -42.49 1.27 43.45
CA GLY A 263 -42.26 -0.19 43.48
C GLY A 263 -42.81 -0.89 44.72
N TYR A 264 -43.04 -0.15 45.82
CA TYR A 264 -43.41 -0.69 47.14
C TYR A 264 -44.72 -0.09 47.69
N ALA A 265 -45.50 0.61 46.87
CA ALA A 265 -46.69 1.33 47.30
C ALA A 265 -47.74 0.36 47.89
N SER A 266 -47.81 -0.85 47.35
CA SER A 266 -48.69 -1.92 47.85
C SER A 266 -48.29 -2.41 49.25
N THR A 267 -47.00 -2.56 49.55
CA THR A 267 -46.54 -3.01 50.88
C THR A 267 -46.72 -1.92 51.93
N VAL A 268 -46.40 -0.67 51.58
CA VAL A 268 -46.57 0.48 52.49
C VAL A 268 -48.05 0.71 52.81
N VAL A 269 -48.95 0.51 51.85
CA VAL A 269 -50.39 0.59 52.09
C VAL A 269 -50.89 -0.59 52.93
N ARG A 270 -50.45 -1.82 52.63
CA ARG A 270 -50.88 -3.02 53.35
C ARG A 270 -50.49 -2.99 54.83
N ASP A 271 -49.29 -2.49 55.13
CA ASP A 271 -48.72 -2.48 56.48
C ASP A 271 -48.96 -1.13 57.20
N SER A 272 -49.76 -0.22 56.62
CA SER A 272 -50.11 1.05 57.25
C SER A 272 -51.12 0.87 58.37
N LYS A 273 -50.74 1.27 59.59
CA LYS A 273 -51.63 1.35 60.75
C LYS A 273 -52.74 2.42 60.61
N TYR A 274 -52.59 3.33 59.64
CA TYR A 274 -53.50 4.47 59.42
C TYR A 274 -54.52 4.22 58.30
N MET A 275 -54.64 2.97 57.86
CA MET A 275 -55.66 2.58 56.90
C MET A 275 -56.50 1.44 57.47
N ASP A 276 -57.81 1.64 57.51
CA ASP A 276 -58.74 0.56 57.80
C ASP A 276 -58.91 -0.30 56.55
N ILE A 277 -58.16 -1.39 56.51
CA ILE A 277 -58.15 -2.37 55.44
C ILE A 277 -58.68 -3.69 56.01
N SER A 278 -59.63 -4.30 55.31
CA SER A 278 -60.21 -5.59 55.67
C SER A 278 -59.11 -6.63 56.00
N PRO A 279 -59.27 -7.48 57.02
CA PRO A 279 -58.28 -8.51 57.39
C PRO A 279 -57.89 -9.44 56.24
N SER A 280 -58.75 -9.58 55.22
CA SER A 280 -58.49 -10.36 54.01
C SER A 280 -57.40 -9.75 53.09
N ALA A 281 -57.10 -8.46 53.23
CA ALA A 281 -56.14 -7.76 52.39
C ALA A 281 -54.67 -8.10 52.68
N GLY A 282 -54.35 -8.58 53.89
CA GLY A 282 -53.01 -9.05 54.24
C GLY A 282 -52.53 -10.23 53.38
N ARG A 283 -53.47 -10.96 52.75
CA ARG A 283 -53.22 -12.12 51.88
C ARG A 283 -53.42 -11.83 50.39
N MET A 284 -53.77 -10.60 50.02
CA MET A 284 -53.99 -10.22 48.62
C MET A 284 -52.66 -9.89 47.93
N ASP A 285 -52.57 -10.25 46.66
CA ASP A 285 -51.47 -9.81 45.80
C ASP A 285 -51.55 -8.29 45.55
N GLY A 286 -50.43 -7.66 45.23
CA GLY A 286 -50.32 -6.21 45.08
C GLY A 286 -51.31 -5.65 44.04
N ILE A 287 -51.61 -6.40 42.98
CA ILE A 287 -52.55 -5.99 41.94
C ILE A 287 -54.02 -6.05 42.41
N ASP A 288 -54.36 -7.03 43.24
CA ASP A 288 -55.71 -7.17 43.80
C ASP A 288 -55.95 -6.15 44.91
N LEU A 289 -54.91 -5.86 45.71
CA LEU A 289 -54.91 -4.77 46.68
C LEU A 289 -55.10 -3.41 45.97
N ALA A 290 -54.40 -3.17 44.86
CA ALA A 290 -54.56 -1.96 44.06
C ALA A 290 -55.97 -1.86 43.46
N ARG A 291 -56.55 -2.98 42.99
CA ARG A 291 -57.92 -3.03 42.48
C ARG A 291 -58.96 -2.75 43.56
N MET A 292 -58.77 -3.29 44.77
CA MET A 292 -59.62 -3.04 45.93
C MET A 292 -59.60 -1.55 46.34
N LEU A 293 -58.45 -0.91 46.24
CA LEU A 293 -58.25 0.49 46.61
C LEU A 293 -58.47 1.48 45.46
N LYS A 294 -58.85 1.00 44.27
CA LYS A 294 -58.96 1.79 43.02
C LYS A 294 -59.77 3.08 43.17
N ASN A 295 -60.78 3.09 44.04
CA ASN A 295 -61.67 4.24 44.24
C ASN A 295 -61.37 5.04 45.52
N ARG A 296 -60.32 4.70 46.28
CA ARG A 296 -59.92 5.44 47.48
C ARG A 296 -58.81 6.43 47.14
N ARG A 297 -58.99 7.69 47.55
CA ARG A 297 -57.92 8.70 47.43
C ARG A 297 -57.02 8.60 48.65
N LEU A 298 -55.76 8.29 48.41
CA LEU A 298 -54.75 8.13 49.45
C LEU A 298 -53.81 9.33 49.46
N ARG A 299 -53.30 9.67 50.63
CA ARG A 299 -52.21 10.63 50.79
C ARG A 299 -51.05 9.96 51.51
N TYR A 300 -49.84 10.21 51.02
CA TYR A 300 -48.60 9.79 51.65
C TYR A 300 -47.91 11.00 52.28
N GLY A 301 -47.15 10.78 53.34
CA GLY A 301 -46.40 11.83 54.01
C GLY A 301 -45.60 11.30 55.18
N TYR A 302 -44.89 12.19 55.85
CA TYR A 302 -44.20 11.86 57.10
C TYR A 302 -45.18 11.90 58.27
N THR A 303 -45.07 10.92 59.15
CA THR A 303 -45.83 10.90 60.41
C THR A 303 -45.12 11.75 61.45
N GLN A 304 -45.84 12.19 62.48
CA GLN A 304 -45.25 12.95 63.60
C GLN A 304 -44.40 12.07 64.53
N MET A 305 -44.41 10.74 64.32
CA MET A 305 -43.60 9.80 65.08
C MET A 305 -42.24 9.63 64.38
N ALA A 306 -41.16 9.91 65.10
CA ALA A 306 -39.80 9.64 64.66
C ALA A 306 -39.24 8.48 65.48
N LEU A 307 -38.75 7.44 64.81
CA LEU A 307 -37.95 6.39 65.42
C LEU A 307 -36.48 6.71 65.11
N GLU A 308 -35.65 6.83 66.13
CA GLU A 308 -34.20 7.07 65.99
C GLU A 308 -33.81 8.27 65.09
N GLY A 309 -34.59 9.36 65.13
CA GLY A 309 -34.29 10.60 64.39
C GLY A 309 -34.65 10.58 62.90
N THR A 310 -35.25 9.49 62.40
CA THR A 310 -35.77 9.42 61.03
C THR A 310 -37.30 9.57 61.04
N ALA A 311 -37.82 10.45 60.16
CA ALA A 311 -39.25 10.65 60.01
C ALA A 311 -39.87 9.43 59.32
N LEU A 312 -40.80 8.75 59.99
CA LEU A 312 -41.47 7.57 59.43
C LEU A 312 -42.48 7.98 58.36
N VAL A 313 -42.42 7.35 57.18
CA VAL A 313 -43.38 7.58 56.09
C VAL A 313 -44.64 6.74 56.34
N GLY A 314 -45.81 7.38 56.26
CA GLY A 314 -47.10 6.73 56.41
C GLY A 314 -48.04 7.05 55.24
N VAL A 315 -49.00 6.17 55.00
CA VAL A 315 -50.08 6.35 54.00
C VAL A 315 -51.42 6.27 54.70
N GLY A 316 -52.30 7.22 54.43
CA GLY A 316 -53.63 7.30 55.04
C GLY A 316 -54.71 7.75 54.04
N SER A 317 -55.98 7.61 54.44
CA SER A 317 -57.10 8.11 53.65
C SER A 317 -57.05 9.64 53.54
N GLN A 318 -57.37 10.20 52.38
CA GLN A 318 -57.34 11.65 52.15
C GLN A 318 -58.16 12.45 53.18
N ASP A 319 -59.25 11.87 53.68
CA ASP A 319 -60.20 12.54 54.58
C ASP A 319 -59.70 12.61 56.03
N GLU A 320 -58.77 11.73 56.42
CA GLU A 320 -58.22 11.63 57.79
C GLU A 320 -56.82 12.29 57.90
N VAL A 321 -56.20 12.63 56.77
CA VAL A 321 -54.84 13.18 56.72
C VAL A 321 -54.87 14.72 56.61
N VAL A 322 -54.45 15.38 57.69
CA VAL A 322 -54.28 16.84 57.76
C VAL A 322 -53.00 17.27 57.04
N ARG A 323 -53.09 18.30 56.19
CA ARG A 323 -51.89 18.94 55.60
C ARG A 323 -51.06 19.57 56.72
N MET A 324 -49.79 19.19 56.83
CA MET A 324 -48.85 19.96 57.65
C MET A 324 -48.73 21.38 57.08
N LYS A 325 -49.04 22.40 57.88
CA LYS A 325 -48.64 23.77 57.54
C LYS A 325 -47.13 23.83 57.65
N GLN A 326 -46.44 24.08 56.54
CA GLN A 326 -45.02 24.43 56.57
C GLN A 326 -44.86 25.62 57.52
N LYS A 327 -44.12 25.42 58.62
CA LYS A 327 -43.45 26.55 59.27
C LYS A 327 -42.37 27.00 58.28
N HIS A 328 -42.38 28.28 57.93
CA HIS A 328 -41.23 28.95 57.34
C HIS A 328 -40.01 28.76 58.23
#